data_AF-A0A3B9VMT3-F1
#
_entry.id   AF-A0A3B9VMT3-F1
#
_cell.length_a   1.000
_cell.length_b   1.000
_cell.length_c   1.000
_cell.angle_alpha   90.00
_cell.angle_beta   90.00
_cell.angle_gamma   90.00
#
_symmetry.space_group_name_H-M   'P 1'
#
loop_
_entity.id
_entity.type
_entity.pdbx_description
1 polymer ?
#
loop_
_entity_poly.entity_id
_entity_poly.type
_entity_poly.pdbx_seq_one_letter_code
_entity_poly.pdbx_strand_id
1 'polypeptide(L)'
;MEISAITPPDQRGYTMPDIFVTTEWLVDHLSDKDVRVIDTDVPKLYAEGHIPGAVNPVDHYYKTSLEDRTHIQGPAQFARTMSSLGINDNTTVVGYDRSGGVYSFRLMWALHYYGHTNVKFLDGGLPKWIAEGRSTTTEPAPRAVPESASASSFTPRANPEIFASREQVLNAIGSDSTVLLDVRADDEWTGDNKRGGPRGGRIPGAVHLEWVNFHTGGDVPILRPADEIRKLLADVGVTPDKNIITY
;
A
#
# COMPACT_ATOMS: atom_id res chain seq x y z
N MET A 1 22.60 -13.84 7.67
CA MET A 1 22.47 -12.92 6.51
C MET A 1 23.05 -11.59 6.99
N GLU A 2 24.11 -11.09 6.37
CA GLU A 2 24.58 -9.73 6.70
C GLU A 2 23.59 -8.76 6.07
N ILE A 3 22.78 -8.10 6.90
CA ILE A 3 21.97 -6.97 6.46
C ILE A 3 22.95 -5.83 6.21
N SER A 4 23.15 -5.44 4.95
CA SER A 4 23.83 -4.17 4.66
C SER A 4 23.11 -3.05 5.43
N ALA A 5 23.85 -2.09 6.00
CA ALA A 5 23.23 -1.06 6.84
C ALA A 5 22.12 -0.33 6.06
N ILE A 6 20.87 -0.62 6.40
CA ILE A 6 19.69 0.01 5.80
C ILE A 6 19.57 1.41 6.40
N THR A 7 19.69 2.44 5.58
CA THR A 7 19.45 3.83 6.01
C THR A 7 18.07 3.94 6.65
N PRO A 8 17.93 4.42 7.89
CA PRO A 8 16.65 4.60 8.54
C PRO A 8 15.69 5.53 7.77
N PRO A 9 14.36 5.32 7.82
CA PRO A 9 13.40 6.12 7.05
C PRO A 9 13.45 7.64 7.29
N ASP A 10 13.74 8.06 8.52
CA ASP A 10 13.90 9.47 8.93
C ASP A 10 15.13 10.13 8.30
N GLN A 11 16.08 9.34 7.80
CA GLN A 11 17.29 9.79 7.11
C GLN A 11 17.19 9.69 5.58
N ARG A 12 16.06 9.21 5.04
CA ARG A 12 15.85 9.06 3.58
C ARG A 12 15.28 10.30 2.90
N GLY A 13 15.05 11.40 3.61
CA GLY A 13 14.66 12.69 3.02
C GLY A 13 13.21 12.77 2.52
N TYR A 14 12.33 11.89 3.00
CA TYR A 14 10.90 11.93 2.70
C TYR A 14 10.24 13.16 3.33
N THR A 15 9.20 13.69 2.67
CA THR A 15 8.39 14.79 3.23
C THR A 15 7.52 14.32 4.40
N MET A 16 7.18 13.03 4.44
CA MET A 16 6.37 12.40 5.49
C MET A 16 7.12 11.17 6.05
N PRO A 17 8.24 11.35 6.76
CA PRO A 17 9.02 10.22 7.27
C PRO A 17 8.25 9.43 8.33
N ASP A 18 7.34 10.09 9.05
CA ASP A 18 6.56 9.50 10.14
C ASP A 18 5.56 8.44 9.69
N ILE A 19 5.30 8.30 8.38
CA ILE A 19 4.49 7.17 7.89
C ILE A 19 5.24 5.85 8.04
N PHE A 20 6.56 5.87 8.15
CA PHE A 20 7.37 4.67 8.32
C PHE A 20 7.56 4.38 9.81
N VAL A 21 7.44 3.12 10.18
CA VAL A 21 7.87 2.60 11.48
C VAL A 21 8.93 1.54 11.30
N THR A 22 9.86 1.45 12.25
CA THR A 22 10.87 0.40 12.25
C THR A 22 10.30 -0.89 12.83
N THR A 23 10.98 -1.99 12.57
CA THR A 23 10.74 -3.29 13.22
C THR A 23 10.91 -3.23 14.74
N GLU A 24 11.87 -2.43 15.23
CA GLU A 24 12.06 -2.15 16.65
C GLU A 24 10.84 -1.41 17.24
N TRP A 25 10.40 -0.34 16.58
CA TRP A 25 9.19 0.38 16.99
C TRP A 25 8.00 -0.58 17.05
N LEU A 26 7.85 -1.46 16.05
CA LEU A 26 6.73 -2.38 16.03
C LEU A 26 6.77 -3.35 17.23
N VAL A 27 7.95 -3.87 17.59
CA VAL A 27 8.11 -4.74 18.77
C VAL A 27 7.59 -4.05 20.03
N ASP A 28 7.96 -2.80 20.24
CA ASP A 28 7.56 -2.01 21.41
C ASP A 28 6.04 -1.74 21.46
N HIS A 29 5.36 -1.78 20.31
CA HIS A 29 3.95 -1.39 20.17
C HIS A 29 3.02 -2.57 19.80
N LEU A 30 3.53 -3.81 19.71
CA LEU A 30 2.71 -5.00 19.36
C LEU A 30 1.57 -5.25 20.34
N SER A 31 1.75 -4.88 21.61
CA SER A 31 0.74 -5.04 22.66
C SER A 31 -0.20 -3.83 22.81
N ASP A 32 0.03 -2.75 22.05
CA ASP A 32 -0.77 -1.54 22.21
C ASP A 32 -2.20 -1.76 21.74
N LYS A 33 -3.15 -1.44 22.62
CA LYS A 33 -4.58 -1.66 22.36
C LYS A 33 -5.09 -0.91 21.12
N ASP A 34 -4.45 0.21 20.79
CA ASP A 34 -4.86 1.07 19.67
C ASP A 34 -4.02 0.83 18.42
N VAL A 35 -3.04 -0.09 18.44
CA VAL A 35 -2.25 -0.47 17.26
C VAL A 35 -2.83 -1.73 16.64
N ARG A 36 -2.91 -1.73 15.30
CA ARG A 36 -3.34 -2.90 14.54
C ARG A 36 -2.42 -3.18 13.38
N VAL A 37 -1.76 -4.34 13.44
CA VAL A 37 -0.85 -4.82 12.40
C VAL A 37 -1.63 -5.60 11.35
N ILE A 38 -1.47 -5.22 10.09
CA ILE A 38 -2.12 -5.83 8.94
C ILE A 38 -1.05 -6.43 8.01
N ASP A 39 -1.07 -7.75 7.91
CA ASP A 39 -0.34 -8.50 6.89
C ASP A 39 -1.16 -8.41 5.59
N THR A 40 -0.60 -7.81 4.55
CA THR A 40 -1.30 -7.64 3.26
C THR A 40 -0.87 -8.64 2.19
N ASP A 41 -0.12 -9.67 2.54
CA ASP A 41 0.16 -10.79 1.63
C ASP A 41 -1.11 -11.62 1.38
N VAL A 42 -1.02 -12.56 0.43
CA VAL A 42 -2.13 -13.51 0.19
C VAL A 42 -2.32 -14.45 1.38
N PRO A 43 -3.55 -14.90 1.69
CA PRO A 43 -3.85 -15.73 2.87
C PRO A 43 -2.97 -16.97 3.02
N LYS A 44 -2.57 -17.58 1.89
CA LYS A 44 -1.65 -18.72 1.88
C LYS A 44 -0.30 -18.37 2.51
N LEU A 45 0.29 -17.23 2.11
CA LEU A 45 1.60 -16.80 2.61
C LEU A 45 1.51 -16.38 4.08
N TYR A 46 0.43 -15.69 4.46
CA TYR A 46 0.15 -15.38 5.87
C TYR A 46 0.11 -16.64 6.75
N ALA A 47 -0.56 -17.70 6.29
CA ALA A 47 -0.66 -18.97 7.02
C ALA A 47 0.68 -19.71 7.16
N GLU A 48 1.65 -19.46 6.26
CA GLU A 48 3.00 -20.02 6.33
C GLU A 48 3.88 -19.33 7.38
N GLY A 49 3.51 -18.11 7.80
CA GLY A 49 4.22 -17.37 8.85
C GLY A 49 4.06 -15.86 8.73
N HIS A 50 3.72 -15.21 9.84
CA HIS A 50 3.45 -13.77 9.91
C HIS A 50 3.94 -13.16 11.22
N ILE A 51 3.90 -11.83 11.34
CA ILE A 51 4.27 -11.11 12.56
C ILE A 51 3.23 -11.41 13.66
N PRO A 52 3.63 -11.81 14.88
CA PRO A 52 2.70 -12.10 15.96
C PRO A 52 1.65 -11.01 16.18
N GLY A 53 0.38 -11.39 16.21
CA GLY A 53 -0.75 -10.46 16.40
C GLY A 53 -1.23 -9.77 15.11
N ALA A 54 -0.54 -9.94 13.98
CA ALA A 54 -1.01 -9.42 12.69
C ALA A 54 -2.24 -10.18 12.19
N VAL A 55 -3.14 -9.46 11.51
CA VAL A 55 -4.24 -10.06 10.77
C VAL A 55 -4.11 -9.84 9.29
N ASN A 56 -4.70 -10.76 8.53
CA ASN A 56 -4.74 -10.72 7.09
C ASN A 56 -6.17 -10.40 6.60
N PRO A 57 -6.36 -9.42 5.71
CA PRO A 57 -7.64 -9.21 5.07
C PRO A 57 -7.93 -10.37 4.13
N VAL A 58 -8.90 -11.22 4.51
CA VAL A 58 -9.37 -12.33 3.69
C VAL A 58 -10.04 -11.84 2.40
N ASP A 59 -10.66 -10.66 2.46
CA ASP A 59 -11.32 -9.99 1.32
C ASP A 59 -10.47 -8.88 0.72
N HIS A 60 -10.55 -8.73 -0.60
CA HIS A 60 -9.89 -7.66 -1.33
C HIS A 60 -10.59 -6.32 -1.05
N TYR A 61 -9.98 -5.47 -0.21
CA TYR A 61 -10.40 -4.07 0.01
C TYR A 61 -10.26 -3.18 -1.25
N TYR A 62 -9.61 -3.69 -2.30
CA TYR A 62 -9.26 -3.00 -3.53
C TYR A 62 -9.84 -3.65 -4.81
N LYS A 63 -10.67 -4.69 -4.69
CA LYS A 63 -11.37 -5.27 -5.85
C LYS A 63 -12.83 -5.51 -5.52
N THR A 64 -13.67 -4.85 -6.29
CA THR A 64 -15.09 -5.10 -6.42
C THR A 64 -15.33 -6.15 -7.52
N SER A 65 -16.57 -6.37 -7.95
CA SER A 65 -16.89 -7.32 -9.03
C SER A 65 -16.23 -6.91 -10.36
N LEU A 66 -16.14 -7.83 -11.33
CA LEU A 66 -15.70 -7.48 -12.69
C LEU A 66 -16.58 -6.42 -13.38
N GLU A 67 -17.81 -6.25 -12.88
CA GLU A 67 -18.78 -5.25 -13.33
C GLU A 67 -18.48 -3.88 -12.73
N ASP A 68 -18.07 -3.82 -11.46
CA ASP A 68 -17.64 -2.61 -10.79
C ASP A 68 -16.12 -2.46 -10.86
N ARG A 69 -15.65 -1.63 -11.81
CA ARG A 69 -14.23 -1.42 -12.08
C ARG A 69 -13.61 -0.26 -11.29
N THR A 70 -14.31 0.23 -10.27
CA THR A 70 -13.81 1.32 -9.41
C THR A 70 -12.61 0.85 -8.59
N HIS A 71 -12.40 -0.47 -8.46
CA HIS A 71 -11.26 -1.09 -7.78
C HIS A 71 -11.09 -0.57 -6.34
N ILE A 72 -12.20 -0.30 -5.64
CA ILE A 72 -12.25 -0.06 -4.19
C ILE A 72 -13.64 -0.44 -3.70
N GLN A 73 -13.72 -1.10 -2.54
CA GLN A 73 -15.00 -1.42 -1.92
C GLN A 73 -15.82 -0.15 -1.66
N GLY A 74 -17.14 -0.22 -1.82
CA GLY A 74 -18.04 0.85 -1.41
C GLY A 74 -18.01 1.10 0.11
N PRO A 75 -18.43 2.27 0.59
CA PRO A 75 -18.20 2.72 1.97
C PRO A 75 -18.72 1.74 3.03
N ALA A 76 -19.92 1.20 2.85
CA ALA A 76 -20.51 0.25 3.80
C ALA A 76 -19.76 -1.10 3.84
N GLN A 77 -19.22 -1.55 2.71
CA GLN A 77 -18.43 -2.78 2.66
C GLN A 77 -17.06 -2.54 3.28
N PHE A 78 -16.41 -1.42 2.95
CA PHE A 78 -15.12 -1.04 3.53
C PHE A 78 -15.20 -0.92 5.05
N ALA A 79 -16.25 -0.28 5.59
CA ALA A 79 -16.48 -0.17 7.03
C ALA A 79 -16.60 -1.54 7.72
N ARG A 80 -17.28 -2.51 7.08
CA ARG A 80 -17.37 -3.88 7.58
C ARG A 80 -16.02 -4.58 7.56
N THR A 81 -15.29 -4.48 6.46
CA THR A 81 -13.96 -5.11 6.33
C THR A 81 -12.96 -4.52 7.34
N MET A 82 -12.94 -3.20 7.54
CA MET A 82 -12.06 -2.59 8.54
C MET A 82 -12.46 -2.98 9.97
N SER A 83 -13.77 -2.98 10.27
CA SER A 83 -14.27 -3.39 11.59
C SER A 83 -13.96 -4.85 11.91
N SER A 84 -14.07 -5.77 10.94
CA SER A 84 -13.74 -7.20 11.15
C SER A 84 -12.25 -7.43 11.39
N LEU A 85 -11.39 -6.54 10.87
CA LEU A 85 -9.96 -6.53 11.16
C LEU A 85 -9.64 -5.90 12.52
N GLY A 86 -10.59 -5.28 13.20
CA GLY A 86 -10.37 -4.56 14.47
C GLY A 86 -9.81 -3.18 14.32
N ILE A 87 -10.10 -2.56 13.18
CA ILE A 87 -9.79 -1.15 12.92
C ILE A 87 -11.04 -0.33 13.21
N ASN A 88 -10.91 0.62 14.13
CA ASN A 88 -11.89 1.67 14.39
C ASN A 88 -11.31 3.06 14.04
N ASP A 89 -12.10 4.11 14.22
CA ASP A 89 -11.72 5.48 13.86
C ASP A 89 -10.42 5.99 14.53
N ASN A 90 -10.02 5.43 15.68
CA ASN A 90 -8.83 5.84 16.44
C ASN A 90 -7.64 4.87 16.30
N THR A 91 -7.81 3.74 15.61
CA THR A 91 -6.75 2.74 15.45
C THR A 91 -5.56 3.31 14.70
N THR A 92 -4.35 2.96 15.12
CA THR A 92 -3.12 3.12 14.34
C THR A 92 -2.92 1.86 13.50
N VAL A 93 -3.08 1.96 12.20
CA VAL A 93 -2.96 0.80 11.30
C VAL A 93 -1.53 0.68 10.78
N VAL A 94 -0.85 -0.43 11.08
CA VAL A 94 0.50 -0.72 10.58
C VAL A 94 0.40 -1.77 9.48
N GLY A 95 0.60 -1.37 8.22
CA GLY A 95 0.62 -2.29 7.07
C GLY A 95 2.02 -2.84 6.78
N TYR A 96 2.09 -4.11 6.43
CA TYR A 96 3.29 -4.72 5.85
C TYR A 96 2.95 -5.83 4.84
N ASP A 97 3.93 -6.19 4.00
CA ASP A 97 3.91 -7.35 3.13
C ASP A 97 5.34 -7.88 2.89
N ARG A 98 5.47 -8.91 2.05
CA ARG A 98 6.77 -9.45 1.57
C ARG A 98 7.29 -8.78 0.30
N SER A 99 6.55 -7.85 -0.29
CA SER A 99 6.71 -7.40 -1.68
C SER A 99 7.07 -5.92 -1.78
N GLY A 100 7.82 -5.38 -0.81
CA GLY A 100 8.24 -3.97 -0.81
C GLY A 100 7.12 -2.97 -0.52
N GLY A 101 5.93 -3.40 -0.12
CA GLY A 101 4.84 -2.53 0.27
C GLY A 101 3.76 -2.31 -0.78
N VAL A 102 3.79 -3.00 -1.92
CA VAL A 102 2.77 -2.84 -2.99
C VAL A 102 1.34 -2.93 -2.45
N TYR A 103 1.08 -3.94 -1.61
CA TYR A 103 -0.26 -4.17 -1.06
C TYR A 103 -0.49 -3.30 0.17
N SER A 104 0.54 -3.07 0.97
CA SER A 104 0.46 -2.22 2.16
C SER A 104 0.15 -0.76 1.82
N PHE A 105 0.85 -0.17 0.84
CA PHE A 105 0.56 1.17 0.35
C PHE A 105 -0.83 1.24 -0.30
N ARG A 106 -1.28 0.17 -0.96
CA ARG A 106 -2.65 0.11 -1.49
C ARG A 106 -3.70 0.10 -0.38
N LEU A 107 -3.45 -0.57 0.75
CA LEU A 107 -4.30 -0.51 1.94
C LEU A 107 -4.33 0.92 2.53
N MET A 108 -3.16 1.54 2.68
CA MET A 108 -3.03 2.91 3.19
C MET A 108 -3.78 3.90 2.29
N TRP A 109 -3.64 3.80 0.97
CA TRP A 109 -4.42 4.60 0.02
C TRP A 109 -5.94 4.43 0.23
N ALA A 110 -6.42 3.20 0.48
CA ALA A 110 -7.84 2.95 0.74
C ALA A 110 -8.32 3.59 2.04
N LEU A 111 -7.52 3.48 3.11
CA LEU A 111 -7.80 4.08 4.41
C LEU A 111 -7.83 5.61 4.30
N HIS A 112 -6.86 6.20 3.59
CA HIS A 112 -6.81 7.63 3.30
C HIS A 112 -8.01 8.09 2.47
N TYR A 113 -8.37 7.34 1.42
CA TYR A 113 -9.57 7.61 0.63
C TYR A 113 -10.82 7.65 1.51
N TYR A 114 -10.91 6.80 2.54
CA TYR A 114 -12.01 6.82 3.50
C TYR A 114 -11.74 7.65 4.77
N GLY A 115 -10.78 8.57 4.73
CA GLY A 115 -10.58 9.58 5.78
C GLY A 115 -9.98 9.03 7.09
N HIS A 116 -9.30 7.89 7.01
CA HIS A 116 -8.49 7.31 8.09
C HIS A 116 -7.00 7.48 7.77
N THR A 117 -6.37 8.46 8.41
CA THR A 117 -4.98 8.87 8.13
C THR A 117 -3.98 8.39 9.18
N ASN A 118 -4.44 7.74 10.25
CA ASN A 118 -3.56 7.18 11.29
C ASN A 118 -2.99 5.84 10.84
N VAL A 119 -2.20 5.88 9.77
CA VAL A 119 -1.60 4.72 9.13
C VAL A 119 -0.08 4.80 9.21
N LYS A 120 0.55 3.63 9.29
CA LYS A 120 1.98 3.42 9.29
C LYS A 120 2.33 2.27 8.34
N PHE A 121 3.54 2.31 7.81
CA PHE A 121 4.14 1.28 6.98
C PHE A 121 5.36 0.72 7.71
N LEU A 122 5.42 -0.60 7.84
CA LEU A 122 6.61 -1.26 8.40
C LEU A 122 7.74 -1.21 7.38
N ASP A 123 8.76 -0.41 7.65
CA ASP A 123 9.91 -0.26 6.76
C ASP A 123 10.64 -1.59 6.54
N GLY A 124 10.73 -2.03 5.28
CA GLY A 124 11.32 -3.30 4.88
C GLY A 124 10.46 -4.54 5.14
N GLY A 125 9.23 -4.35 5.65
CA GLY A 125 8.20 -5.37 5.78
C GLY A 125 8.63 -6.64 6.53
N LEU A 126 8.01 -7.76 6.17
CA LEU A 126 8.34 -9.06 6.73
C LEU A 126 9.78 -9.55 6.40
N PRO A 127 10.36 -9.25 5.21
CA PRO A 127 11.74 -9.61 4.93
C PRO A 127 12.73 -9.02 5.94
N LYS A 128 12.60 -7.73 6.29
CA LYS A 128 13.45 -7.09 7.30
C LYS A 128 13.21 -7.69 8.69
N TRP A 129 11.96 -7.92 9.07
CA TRP A 129 11.59 -8.55 10.33
C TRP A 129 12.30 -9.91 10.52
N ILE A 130 12.27 -10.77 9.50
CA ILE A 130 12.93 -12.08 9.52
C ILE A 130 14.46 -11.93 9.51
N ALA A 131 15.00 -11.03 8.69
CA ALA A 131 16.44 -10.81 8.59
C ALA A 131 17.05 -10.36 9.93
N GLU A 132 16.31 -9.58 10.72
CA GLU A 132 16.69 -9.15 12.07
C GLU A 132 16.49 -10.25 13.14
N GLY A 133 16.11 -11.47 12.74
CA GLY A 133 15.96 -12.61 13.64
C GLY A 133 14.71 -12.55 14.53
N ARG A 134 13.71 -11.74 14.16
CA ARG A 134 12.49 -11.60 14.94
C ARG A 134 11.54 -12.77 14.69
N SER A 135 10.83 -13.19 15.74
CA SER A 135 9.95 -14.34 15.69
C SER A 135 8.75 -14.12 14.76
N THR A 136 8.39 -15.13 14.00
CA THR A 136 7.10 -15.23 13.29
C THR A 136 6.20 -16.26 13.98
N THR A 137 4.92 -16.26 13.63
CA THR A 137 3.95 -17.24 14.10
C THR A 137 3.07 -17.72 12.95
N THR A 138 2.46 -18.90 13.11
CA THR A 138 1.38 -19.41 12.27
C THR A 138 0.03 -19.41 13.00
N GLU A 139 0.04 -19.05 14.29
CA GLU A 139 -1.17 -18.98 15.11
C GLU A 139 -2.05 -17.82 14.65
N PRO A 140 -3.38 -18.01 14.56
CA PRO A 140 -4.28 -16.90 14.22
C PRO A 140 -4.16 -15.79 15.27
N ALA A 141 -4.32 -14.54 14.84
CA ALA A 141 -4.29 -13.43 15.77
C ALA A 141 -5.35 -13.62 16.87
N PRO A 142 -4.99 -13.52 18.17
CA PRO A 142 -5.93 -13.71 19.28
C PRO A 142 -7.05 -12.66 19.27
N ARG A 143 -6.81 -11.53 18.61
CA ARG A 143 -7.77 -10.44 18.41
C ARG A 143 -8.58 -10.67 17.13
N ALA A 144 -9.32 -11.78 17.07
CA ALA A 144 -10.50 -11.84 16.22
C ALA A 144 -11.54 -10.96 16.89
N VAL A 145 -11.88 -9.83 16.27
CA VAL A 145 -13.00 -9.05 16.75
C VAL A 145 -14.24 -9.92 16.60
N PRO A 146 -15.12 -10.01 17.62
CA PRO A 146 -16.38 -10.73 17.46
C PRO A 146 -17.08 -10.26 16.19
N GLU A 147 -17.71 -11.15 15.41
CA GLU A 147 -18.56 -10.77 14.27
C GLU A 147 -19.64 -9.74 14.66
N SER A 148 -19.94 -9.64 15.97
CA SER A 148 -20.84 -8.66 16.57
C SER A 148 -20.24 -7.27 16.78
N ALA A 149 -18.96 -7.03 16.47
CA ALA A 149 -18.46 -5.67 16.30
C ALA A 149 -19.08 -5.13 15.02
N SER A 150 -20.27 -4.58 15.22
CA SER A 150 -21.08 -3.93 14.21
C SER A 150 -20.21 -3.08 13.29
N ALA A 151 -20.61 -2.97 12.01
CA ALA A 151 -20.05 -2.07 11.01
C ALA A 151 -19.91 -0.59 11.46
N SER A 152 -20.34 -0.26 12.68
CA SER A 152 -20.34 1.03 13.35
C SER A 152 -19.00 1.44 13.98
N SER A 153 -17.95 0.60 13.98
CA SER A 153 -16.67 0.98 14.62
C SER A 153 -15.75 1.81 13.71
N PHE A 154 -15.89 1.67 12.39
CA PHE A 154 -15.16 2.43 11.39
C PHE A 154 -16.12 3.31 10.60
N THR A 155 -15.89 4.61 10.58
CA THR A 155 -16.74 5.59 9.89
C THR A 155 -16.08 6.03 8.58
N PRO A 156 -16.50 5.52 7.42
CA PRO A 156 -15.90 5.89 6.14
C PRO A 156 -16.26 7.34 5.76
N ARG A 157 -15.23 8.14 5.50
CA ARG A 157 -15.35 9.53 5.03
C ARG A 157 -14.62 9.66 3.69
N ALA A 158 -15.34 9.38 2.61
CA ALA A 158 -14.76 9.38 1.26
C ALA A 158 -14.17 10.76 0.90
N ASN A 159 -12.92 10.79 0.45
CA ASN A 159 -12.24 11.96 -0.08
C ASN A 159 -12.04 11.77 -1.60
N PRO A 160 -12.91 12.33 -2.45
CA PRO A 160 -12.84 12.13 -3.90
C PRO A 160 -11.56 12.68 -4.52
N GLU A 161 -10.86 13.62 -3.89
CA GLU A 161 -9.59 14.18 -4.40
C GLU A 161 -8.45 13.16 -4.45
N ILE A 162 -8.55 12.05 -3.71
CA ILE A 162 -7.55 10.97 -3.68
C ILE A 162 -7.77 9.96 -4.83
N PHE A 163 -8.95 9.98 -5.45
CA PHE A 163 -9.35 9.04 -6.49
C PHE A 163 -9.51 9.75 -7.84
N ALA A 164 -8.73 9.33 -8.84
CA ALA A 164 -8.92 9.76 -10.21
C ALA A 164 -10.00 8.92 -10.90
N SER A 165 -11.15 9.53 -11.15
CA SER A 165 -12.22 8.92 -11.94
C SER A 165 -11.82 8.75 -13.40
N ARG A 166 -12.53 7.85 -14.11
CA ARG A 166 -12.37 7.69 -15.56
C ARG A 166 -12.49 9.01 -16.33
N GLU A 167 -13.40 9.89 -15.91
CA GLU A 167 -13.58 11.19 -16.54
C GLU A 167 -12.37 12.10 -16.32
N GLN A 168 -11.85 12.19 -15.09
CA GLN A 168 -10.63 12.95 -14.80
C GLN A 168 -9.43 12.42 -15.60
N VAL A 169 -9.29 11.09 -15.73
CA VAL A 169 -8.25 10.47 -16.54
C VAL A 169 -8.40 10.82 -18.02
N LEU A 170 -9.61 10.79 -18.56
CA LEU A 170 -9.85 11.17 -19.96
C LEU A 170 -9.54 12.64 -20.22
N ASN A 171 -9.89 13.53 -19.28
CA ASN A 171 -9.60 14.96 -19.37
C ASN A 171 -8.11 15.28 -19.22
N ALA A 172 -7.33 14.39 -18.60
CA ALA A 172 -5.88 14.53 -18.48
C ALA A 172 -5.13 14.20 -19.78
N ILE A 173 -5.75 13.47 -20.72
CA ILE A 173 -5.10 13.10 -21.98
C ILE A 173 -4.81 14.36 -22.80
N GLY A 174 -3.53 14.64 -23.04
CA GLY A 174 -3.07 15.83 -23.77
C GLY A 174 -3.04 17.11 -22.93
N SER A 175 -3.21 17.02 -21.61
CA SER A 175 -3.05 18.15 -20.69
C SER A 175 -1.56 18.44 -20.44
N ASP A 176 -1.17 19.71 -20.49
CA ASP A 176 0.18 20.13 -20.11
C ASP A 176 0.37 20.20 -18.57
N SER A 177 -0.72 20.29 -17.82
CA SER A 177 -0.72 20.45 -16.37
C SER A 177 -0.91 19.13 -15.60
N THR A 178 -1.21 18.03 -16.28
CA THR A 178 -1.39 16.71 -15.66
C THR A 178 -0.54 15.65 -16.33
N VAL A 179 0.17 14.84 -15.53
CA VAL A 179 0.91 13.67 -16.00
C VAL A 179 0.19 12.40 -15.58
N LEU A 180 0.00 11.50 -16.54
CA LEU A 180 -0.44 10.13 -16.31
C LEU A 180 0.81 9.25 -16.12
N LEU A 181 1.06 8.77 -14.91
CA LEU A 181 2.20 7.91 -14.58
C LEU A 181 1.77 6.45 -14.48
N ASP A 182 2.13 5.65 -15.47
CA ASP A 182 1.92 4.21 -15.50
C ASP A 182 3.05 3.51 -14.74
N VAL A 183 2.75 2.84 -13.63
CA VAL A 183 3.76 2.15 -12.79
C VAL A 183 3.74 0.63 -12.92
N ARG A 184 3.01 0.10 -13.92
CA ARG A 184 2.91 -1.35 -14.18
C ARG A 184 4.23 -1.92 -14.69
N ALA A 185 4.28 -3.22 -14.99
CA ALA A 185 5.47 -3.83 -15.57
C ALA A 185 5.71 -3.39 -17.02
N ASP A 186 6.97 -3.45 -17.46
CA ASP A 186 7.37 -3.07 -18.82
C ASP A 186 6.57 -3.80 -19.92
N ASP A 187 6.28 -5.09 -19.75
CA ASP A 187 5.51 -5.91 -20.71
C ASP A 187 4.02 -5.53 -20.74
N GLU A 188 3.48 -5.02 -19.63
CA GLU A 188 2.13 -4.45 -19.56
C GLU A 188 2.06 -3.08 -20.26
N TRP A 189 3.14 -2.30 -20.17
CA TRP A 189 3.29 -0.99 -20.82
C TRP A 189 3.44 -1.08 -22.34
N THR A 190 4.20 -2.05 -22.85
CA THR A 190 4.30 -2.33 -24.30
C THR A 190 3.02 -2.94 -24.84
N GLY A 191 2.27 -3.65 -23.98
CA GLY A 191 1.05 -4.36 -24.34
C GLY A 191 1.27 -5.80 -24.78
N ASP A 192 2.50 -6.30 -24.62
CA ASP A 192 2.82 -7.72 -24.78
C ASP A 192 2.05 -8.56 -23.75
N ASN A 193 1.91 -8.03 -22.53
CA ASN A 193 1.11 -8.60 -21.47
C ASN A 193 -0.19 -7.81 -21.26
N LYS A 194 -1.31 -8.41 -21.69
CA LYS A 194 -2.63 -7.78 -21.59
C LYS A 194 -3.29 -7.93 -20.22
N ARG A 195 -2.74 -8.78 -19.33
CA ARG A 195 -3.33 -9.11 -18.02
C ARG A 195 -4.80 -9.53 -18.08
N GLY A 196 -5.19 -10.22 -19.16
CA GLY A 196 -6.58 -10.62 -19.41
C GLY A 196 -7.52 -9.51 -19.90
N GLY A 197 -7.00 -8.29 -20.11
CA GLY A 197 -7.74 -7.18 -20.71
C GLY A 197 -7.96 -7.34 -22.22
N PRO A 198 -8.97 -6.66 -22.79
CA PRO A 198 -9.27 -6.74 -24.22
C PRO A 198 -8.24 -6.02 -25.11
N ARG A 199 -7.42 -5.14 -24.53
CA ARG A 199 -6.38 -4.34 -25.21
C ARG A 199 -5.11 -4.34 -24.36
N GLY A 200 -3.95 -4.48 -25.01
CA GLY A 200 -2.65 -4.20 -24.39
C GLY A 200 -2.25 -2.73 -24.60
N GLY A 201 -1.21 -2.30 -23.89
CA GLY A 201 -0.60 -0.99 -24.01
C GLY A 201 -0.95 -0.09 -22.82
N ARG A 202 -0.99 1.23 -23.05
CA ARG A 202 -1.17 2.26 -22.03
C ARG A 202 -2.20 3.31 -22.40
N ILE A 203 -2.50 4.20 -21.46
CA ILE A 203 -3.29 5.39 -21.71
C ILE A 203 -2.47 6.33 -22.62
N PRO A 204 -3.06 6.90 -23.69
CA PRO A 204 -2.34 7.83 -24.57
C PRO A 204 -1.76 9.02 -23.80
N GLY A 205 -0.50 9.35 -24.09
CA GLY A 205 0.21 10.46 -23.44
C GLY A 205 0.76 10.15 -22.04
N ALA A 206 0.52 8.95 -21.50
CA ALA A 206 1.16 8.54 -20.25
C ALA A 206 2.68 8.44 -20.38
N VAL A 207 3.36 8.53 -19.24
CA VAL A 207 4.78 8.20 -19.05
C VAL A 207 4.90 6.94 -18.21
N HIS A 208 6.06 6.30 -18.22
CA HIS A 208 6.25 5.00 -17.60
C HIS A 208 7.44 4.96 -16.68
N LEU A 209 7.23 4.40 -15.48
CA LEU A 209 8.30 3.99 -14.58
C LEU A 209 7.76 2.87 -13.70
N GLU A 210 8.16 1.63 -13.97
CA GLU A 210 7.71 0.47 -13.19
C GLU A 210 8.02 0.66 -11.70
N TRP A 211 7.04 0.36 -10.85
CA TRP A 211 7.10 0.61 -9.41
C TRP A 211 8.31 -0.03 -8.70
N VAL A 212 8.84 -1.14 -9.23
CA VAL A 212 10.02 -1.82 -8.67
C VAL A 212 11.25 -0.93 -8.65
N ASN A 213 11.33 0.06 -9.57
CA ASN A 213 12.44 1.00 -9.65
C ASN A 213 12.50 1.95 -8.44
N PHE A 214 11.40 2.15 -7.71
CA PHE A 214 11.38 2.92 -6.46
C PHE A 214 12.01 2.18 -5.29
N HIS A 215 12.34 0.91 -5.45
CA HIS A 215 12.89 0.07 -4.40
C HIS A 215 14.38 -0.20 -4.61
N THR A 216 15.08 -0.43 -3.50
CA THR A 216 16.40 -1.05 -3.53
C THR A 216 16.27 -2.51 -3.96
N GLY A 217 17.31 -3.04 -4.61
CA GLY A 217 17.41 -4.49 -4.85
C GLY A 217 17.80 -5.26 -3.58
N GLY A 218 17.86 -6.59 -3.70
CA GLY A 218 18.29 -7.50 -2.63
C GLY A 218 17.12 -8.14 -1.88
N ASP A 219 17.45 -8.85 -0.79
CA ASP A 219 16.48 -9.67 -0.03
C ASP A 219 15.50 -8.83 0.80
N VAL A 220 15.87 -7.59 1.13
CA VAL A 220 15.04 -6.64 1.88
C VAL A 220 14.80 -5.41 1.01
N PRO A 221 13.77 -5.43 0.14
CA PRO A 221 13.44 -4.27 -0.67
C PRO A 221 12.86 -3.17 0.21
N ILE A 222 13.49 -2.00 0.18
CA ILE A 222 12.99 -0.78 0.82
C ILE A 222 12.82 0.31 -0.23
N LEU A 223 11.97 1.30 0.04
CA LEU A 223 11.93 2.51 -0.78
C LEU A 223 13.30 3.20 -0.75
N ARG A 224 13.75 3.62 -1.94
CA ARG A 224 14.96 4.41 -2.12
C ARG A 224 14.87 5.76 -1.40
N PRO A 225 16.00 6.41 -1.11
CA PRO A 225 16.03 7.81 -0.69
C PRO A 225 15.21 8.72 -1.61
N ALA A 226 14.61 9.76 -1.02
CA ALA A 226 13.66 10.63 -1.70
C ALA A 226 14.28 11.42 -2.86
N ASP A 227 15.55 11.77 -2.79
CA ASP A 227 16.29 12.40 -3.89
C ASP A 227 16.48 11.46 -5.08
N GLU A 228 16.81 10.18 -4.84
CA GLU A 228 16.84 9.16 -5.90
C GLU A 228 15.47 8.98 -6.56
N ILE A 229 14.40 8.86 -5.76
CA ILE A 229 13.03 8.72 -6.29
C ILE A 229 12.63 9.96 -7.10
N ARG A 230 12.90 11.17 -6.59
CA ARG A 230 12.62 12.42 -7.31
C ARG A 230 13.36 12.49 -8.64
N LYS A 231 14.60 12.03 -8.69
CA LYS A 231 15.37 11.97 -9.93
C LYS A 231 14.74 11.01 -10.94
N LEU A 232 14.41 9.78 -10.52
CA LEU A 232 13.76 8.79 -11.40
C LEU A 232 12.44 9.32 -11.97
N LEU A 233 11.63 9.99 -11.14
CA LEU A 233 10.37 10.62 -11.57
C LEU A 233 10.62 11.77 -12.56
N ALA A 234 11.59 12.64 -12.27
CA ALA A 234 11.91 13.78 -13.14
C ALA A 234 12.41 13.32 -14.52
N ASP A 235 13.18 12.23 -14.59
CA ASP A 235 13.69 11.65 -15.84
C ASP A 235 12.56 11.20 -16.78
N VAL A 236 11.37 10.91 -16.24
CA VAL A 236 10.16 10.56 -17.02
C VAL A 236 9.14 11.70 -17.09
N GLY A 237 9.52 12.92 -16.69
CA GLY A 237 8.68 14.12 -16.78
C GLY A 237 7.67 14.31 -15.65
N VAL A 238 7.74 13.51 -14.58
CA VAL A 238 6.94 13.68 -13.36
C VAL A 238 7.63 14.68 -12.45
N THR A 239 6.99 15.83 -12.26
CA THR A 239 7.56 17.01 -11.60
C THR A 239 6.54 17.66 -10.66
N PRO A 240 6.97 18.31 -9.55
CA PRO A 240 6.05 18.83 -8.53
C PRO A 240 5.12 19.95 -8.98
N ASP A 241 5.40 20.61 -10.11
CA ASP A 241 4.56 21.67 -10.69
C ASP A 241 3.34 21.14 -11.46
N LYS A 242 3.24 19.82 -11.65
CA LYS A 242 2.12 19.17 -12.35
C LYS A 242 1.27 18.34 -11.40
N ASN A 243 -0.01 18.22 -11.74
CA ASN A 243 -0.87 17.21 -11.14
C ASN A 243 -0.46 15.82 -11.64
N ILE A 244 -0.35 14.84 -10.74
CA ILE A 244 0.08 13.48 -11.10
C ILE A 244 -1.05 12.50 -10.82
N ILE A 245 -1.47 11.78 -11.85
CA ILE A 245 -2.40 10.66 -11.74
C ILE A 245 -1.61 9.38 -12.02
N THR A 246 -1.45 8.52 -11.02
CA THR A 246 -0.76 7.24 -11.15
C THR A 246 -1.73 6.08 -11.24
N TYR A 247 -1.35 5.03 -11.97
CA TYR A 247 -2.15 3.81 -12.14
C TYR A 247 -1.30 2.57 -12.44
#